data_AF-A0A3G8ZNJ9-F1
#
_entry.id   AF-A0A3G8ZNJ9-F1
#
_cell.length_a   1.000
_cell.length_b   1.000
_cell.length_c   1.000
_cell.angle_alpha   90.00
_cell.angle_beta   90.00
_cell.angle_gamma   90.00
#
_symmetry.space_group_name_H-M   'P 1'
#
loop_
_entity.id
_entity.type
_entity.pdbx_description
1 polymer ?
#
loop_
_entity_poly.entity_id
_entity_poly.type
_entity_poly.pdbx_seq_one_letter_code
_entity_poly.pdbx_strand_id
1 'polypeptide(L)'
;MSSEFQLPVVRTQSGGKGGWNKELYTPKPNTTYIVDNKFVYHTDDLGRVRDSSAKLDELVAGARHPGQQTKAGGDDRAMKASLNGGGKGQYGDMEREWADAIRQGKSVEVSVKVNYDGASLRPSS
;
A
#
# COMPACT_ATOMS: atom_id res chain seq x y z
N MET A 1 16.80 28.26 -5.34
CA MET A 1 17.26 26.88 -5.56
C MET A 1 16.75 26.04 -4.40
N SER A 2 15.62 25.37 -4.57
CA SER A 2 15.09 24.49 -3.52
C SER A 2 15.94 23.23 -3.52
N SER A 3 16.70 22.97 -2.46
CA SER A 3 17.32 21.65 -2.30
C SER A 3 16.19 20.63 -2.19
N GLU A 4 16.15 19.65 -3.07
CA GLU A 4 15.36 18.44 -2.82
C GLU A 4 15.88 17.83 -1.52
N PHE A 5 15.15 18.05 -0.42
CA PHE A 5 15.40 17.31 0.80
C PHE A 5 15.08 15.84 0.50
N GLN A 6 16.11 15.03 0.34
CA GLN A 6 15.97 13.60 0.23
C GLN A 6 15.42 13.10 1.58
N LEU A 7 14.21 12.51 1.57
CA LEU A 7 13.58 11.99 2.77
C LEU A 7 14.47 10.88 3.38
N PRO A 8 14.53 10.75 4.72
CA PRO A 8 15.12 9.59 5.37
C PRO A 8 14.60 8.28 4.78
N VAL A 9 15.48 7.29 4.60
CA VAL A 9 15.13 5.98 4.06
C VAL A 9 15.22 4.92 5.16
N VAL A 10 14.14 4.16 5.33
CA VAL A 10 14.08 2.96 6.18
C VAL A 10 13.91 1.73 5.29
N ARG A 11 14.85 0.78 5.39
CA ARG A 11 14.77 -0.51 4.71
C ARG A 11 14.39 -1.60 5.70
N THR A 12 13.31 -2.31 5.44
CA THR A 12 12.73 -3.28 6.40
C THR A 12 12.00 -4.42 5.69
N GLN A 13 11.40 -5.33 6.44
CA GLN A 13 10.65 -6.49 5.91
C GLN A 13 9.16 -6.43 6.30
N SER A 14 8.26 -6.98 5.49
CA SER A 14 6.81 -6.91 5.71
C SER A 14 6.32 -7.68 6.95
N GLY A 15 7.02 -8.75 7.32
CA GLY A 15 6.62 -9.64 8.41
C GLY A 15 5.43 -10.54 8.03
N GLY A 16 4.96 -11.36 8.98
CA GLY A 16 3.91 -12.34 8.70
C GLY A 16 3.18 -12.83 9.95
N LYS A 17 2.25 -13.77 9.79
CA LYS A 17 1.49 -14.36 10.90
C LYS A 17 2.45 -14.87 11.99
N GLY A 18 2.33 -14.34 13.20
CA GLY A 18 3.18 -14.68 14.35
C GLY A 18 4.46 -13.84 14.49
N GLY A 19 4.81 -13.06 13.48
CA GLY A 19 6.02 -12.23 13.43
C GLY A 19 5.81 -10.98 12.58
N TRP A 20 4.75 -10.23 12.87
CA TRP A 20 4.46 -9.00 12.14
C TRP A 20 5.47 -7.91 12.49
N ASN A 21 5.90 -7.14 11.49
CA ASN A 21 6.82 -6.04 11.71
C ASN A 21 6.10 -4.87 12.39
N LYS A 22 6.36 -4.69 13.69
CA LYS A 22 5.74 -3.64 14.51
C LYS A 22 6.19 -2.22 14.14
N GLU A 23 7.35 -2.06 13.49
CA GLU A 23 7.81 -0.75 13.00
C GLU A 23 6.83 -0.16 11.98
N LEU A 24 6.22 -1.02 11.16
CA LEU A 24 5.28 -0.61 10.12
C LEU A 24 3.88 -0.24 10.67
N TYR A 25 3.62 -0.39 11.97
CA TYR A 25 2.33 -0.03 12.57
C TYR A 25 2.21 1.47 12.85
N THR A 26 3.35 2.14 13.04
CA THR A 26 3.48 3.56 13.32
C THR A 26 4.64 4.12 12.51
N PRO A 27 4.47 4.28 11.19
CA PRO A 27 5.50 4.83 10.33
C PRO A 27 5.91 6.23 10.78
N LYS A 28 7.19 6.56 10.61
CA LYS A 28 7.73 7.88 10.91
C LYS A 28 7.22 8.90 9.89
N PRO A 29 6.98 10.14 10.29
CA PRO A 29 6.74 11.25 9.36
C PRO A 29 7.84 11.42 8.32
N ASN A 30 7.48 11.93 7.14
CA ASN A 30 8.40 12.37 6.09
C ASN A 30 9.51 11.34 5.81
N THR A 31 9.15 10.07 5.62
CA THR A 31 10.10 8.95 5.51
C THR A 31 9.76 8.09 4.30
N THR A 32 10.78 7.66 3.57
CA THR A 32 10.67 6.63 2.55
C THR A 32 10.90 5.26 3.19
N TYR A 33 9.93 4.38 3.10
CA TYR A 33 10.05 2.97 3.49
C TYR A 33 10.26 2.11 2.25
N ILE A 34 11.27 1.26 2.28
CA ILE A 34 11.50 0.21 1.29
C ILE A 34 11.32 -1.13 2.00
N VAL A 35 10.21 -1.80 1.70
CA VAL A 35 9.80 -3.06 2.32
C VAL A 35 10.09 -4.20 1.34
N ASP A 36 10.76 -5.25 1.84
CA ASP A 36 11.14 -6.43 1.05
C ASP A 36 11.97 -6.10 -0.20
N ASN A 37 12.68 -4.97 -0.19
CA ASN A 37 13.38 -4.40 -1.34
C ASN A 37 12.52 -4.21 -2.61
N LYS A 38 11.19 -4.23 -2.47
CA LYS A 38 10.24 -4.26 -3.59
C LYS A 38 9.18 -3.18 -3.48
N PHE A 39 8.59 -3.02 -2.29
CA PHE A 39 7.50 -2.09 -2.06
C PHE A 39 8.06 -0.79 -1.48
N VAL A 40 7.76 0.32 -2.14
CA VAL A 40 8.18 1.66 -1.70
C VAL A 40 6.97 2.41 -1.19
N TYR A 41 7.09 3.01 -0.01
CA TYR A 41 6.08 3.87 0.58
C TYR A 41 6.69 5.20 0.96
N HIS A 42 5.97 6.30 0.74
CA HIS A 42 6.32 7.61 1.25
C HIS A 42 5.28 8.07 2.24
N THR A 43 5.75 8.54 3.39
CA THR A 43 4.88 9.12 4.40
C THR A 43 4.86 10.64 4.35
N ASP A 44 3.73 11.23 4.74
CA ASP A 44 3.60 12.66 4.97
C ASP A 44 4.12 13.07 6.36
N ASP A 45 3.94 14.33 6.72
CA ASP A 45 4.36 14.92 7.99
C ASP A 45 3.64 14.37 9.22
N LEU A 46 2.56 13.61 9.03
CA LEU A 46 1.85 12.90 10.11
C LEU A 46 2.18 11.40 10.13
N GLY A 47 3.03 10.91 9.23
CA GLY A 47 3.38 9.50 9.13
C GLY A 47 2.36 8.66 8.36
N ARG A 48 1.40 9.27 7.67
CA ARG A 48 0.41 8.56 6.82
C ARG A 48 1.03 8.28 5.46
N VAL A 49 0.68 7.14 4.85
CA VAL A 49 1.18 6.77 3.52
C VAL A 49 0.50 7.63 2.46
N ARG A 50 1.24 8.51 1.78
CA ARG A 50 0.74 9.36 0.70
C ARG A 50 1.04 8.80 -0.70
N ASP A 51 2.11 8.04 -0.84
CA ASP A 51 2.48 7.38 -2.09
C ASP A 51 2.91 5.94 -1.81
N SER A 52 2.49 5.00 -2.65
CA SER A 52 3.00 3.64 -2.65
C SER A 52 3.28 3.16 -4.07
N SER A 53 4.39 2.46 -4.27
CA SER A 53 4.74 1.93 -5.58
C SER A 53 5.48 0.60 -5.50
N ALA A 54 5.32 -0.21 -6.55
CA ALA A 54 6.01 -1.47 -6.71
C ALA A 54 6.01 -1.92 -8.18
N LYS A 55 7.00 -2.74 -8.53
CA LYS A 55 6.96 -3.57 -9.72
C LYS A 55 6.49 -4.97 -9.32
N LEU A 56 5.37 -5.41 -9.87
CA LEU A 56 4.79 -6.73 -9.65
C LEU A 56 5.15 -7.64 -10.82
N ASP A 57 5.87 -8.71 -10.54
CA ASP A 57 6.43 -9.66 -11.51
C ASP A 57 6.17 -11.12 -11.11
N GLU A 58 5.51 -11.34 -9.98
CA GLU A 58 5.16 -12.65 -9.44
C GLU A 58 3.86 -12.58 -8.62
N LEU A 59 3.12 -13.68 -8.61
CA LEU A 59 1.93 -13.85 -7.76
C LEU A 59 2.34 -14.51 -6.44
N VAL A 60 2.50 -13.70 -5.40
CA VAL A 60 2.87 -14.19 -4.07
C VAL A 60 1.63 -14.27 -3.17
N ALA A 61 1.41 -15.43 -2.56
CA ALA A 61 0.40 -15.57 -1.53
C ALA A 61 0.86 -14.87 -0.23
N GLY A 62 0.37 -13.65 -0.01
CA GLY A 62 0.63 -12.89 1.22
C GLY A 62 -0.39 -13.16 2.32
N ALA A 63 0.08 -13.29 3.57
CA ALA A 63 -0.82 -13.26 4.72
C ALA A 63 -1.28 -11.83 4.99
N ARG A 64 -2.57 -11.66 5.24
CA ARG A 64 -3.14 -10.37 5.66
C ARG A 64 -3.14 -10.27 7.18
N HIS A 65 -2.80 -9.11 7.75
CA HIS A 65 -2.98 -8.86 9.19
C HIS A 65 -4.41 -8.36 9.45
N PRO A 66 -5.36 -9.19 9.94
CA PRO A 66 -6.77 -8.81 9.98
C PRO A 66 -7.01 -7.63 10.94
N GLY A 67 -6.36 -7.63 12.11
CA GLY A 67 -6.47 -6.54 13.09
C GLY A 67 -6.07 -5.16 12.55
N GLN A 68 -4.92 -5.05 11.87
CA GLN A 68 -4.48 -3.79 11.26
C GLN A 68 -5.38 -3.38 10.09
N GLN A 69 -5.85 -4.32 9.27
CA GLN A 69 -6.80 -4.04 8.20
C GLN A 69 -8.14 -3.51 8.73
N THR A 70 -8.64 -4.07 9.82
CA THR A 70 -9.87 -3.59 10.47
C THR A 70 -9.66 -2.21 11.09
N LYS A 71 -8.54 -1.98 11.76
CA LYS A 71 -8.23 -0.68 12.36
C LYS A 71 -8.08 0.42 11.32
N ALA A 72 -7.39 0.15 10.22
CA ALA A 72 -7.17 1.11 9.14
C ALA A 72 -8.45 1.37 8.33
N GLY A 73 -9.20 0.32 8.00
CA GLY A 73 -10.42 0.43 7.18
C GLY A 73 -11.65 0.94 7.94
N GLY A 74 -11.75 0.70 9.25
CA GLY A 74 -12.92 1.09 10.05
C GLY A 74 -14.25 0.67 9.39
N ASP A 75 -15.23 1.57 9.42
CA ASP A 75 -16.54 1.37 8.79
C ASP A 75 -16.46 1.32 7.25
N ASP A 76 -15.44 1.98 6.67
CA ASP A 76 -15.22 2.02 5.22
C ASP A 76 -14.60 0.71 4.67
N ARG A 77 -14.23 -0.22 5.56
CA ARG A 77 -13.73 -1.54 5.18
C ARG A 77 -14.73 -2.32 4.32
N ALA A 78 -16.03 -2.11 4.54
CA ALA A 78 -17.10 -2.69 3.74
C ALA A 78 -17.32 -1.85 2.46
N MET A 79 -16.30 -1.75 1.61
CA MET A 79 -16.42 -1.06 0.33
C MET A 79 -17.46 -1.76 -0.56
N LYS A 80 -18.18 -0.97 -1.36
CA LYS A 80 -19.24 -1.47 -2.25
C LYS A 80 -18.69 -2.58 -3.15
N ALA A 81 -19.48 -3.65 -3.34
CA ALA A 81 -19.14 -4.73 -4.26
C ALA A 81 -18.92 -4.23 -5.70
N SER A 82 -19.52 -3.10 -6.07
CA SER A 82 -19.30 -2.40 -7.35
C SER A 82 -17.91 -1.78 -7.51
N LEU A 83 -17.09 -1.78 -6.45
CA LEU A 83 -15.71 -1.29 -6.48
C LEU A 83 -14.75 -2.48 -6.35
N ASN A 84 -14.93 -3.33 -5.34
CA ASN A 84 -13.96 -4.38 -5.00
C ASN A 84 -14.40 -5.81 -5.36
N GLY A 85 -15.64 -5.99 -5.83
CA GLY A 85 -16.16 -7.30 -6.19
C GLY A 85 -15.52 -7.80 -7.47
N GLY A 86 -14.86 -8.96 -7.42
CA GLY A 86 -14.35 -9.58 -8.63
C GLY A 86 -15.49 -9.76 -9.66
N GLY A 87 -15.39 -9.07 -10.81
CA GLY A 87 -16.24 -9.26 -11.98
C GLY A 87 -17.45 -8.34 -11.97
N LYS A 88 -17.52 -7.47 -10.96
CA LYS A 88 -18.57 -6.48 -10.75
C LYS A 88 -18.01 -5.12 -10.32
N GLY A 89 -16.73 -5.03 -9.99
CA GLY A 89 -16.10 -3.82 -9.49
C GLY A 89 -14.75 -3.53 -10.12
N GLN A 90 -14.54 -2.24 -10.37
CA GLN A 90 -13.42 -1.70 -11.16
C GLN A 90 -12.06 -2.12 -10.60
N TYR A 91 -11.88 -2.11 -9.27
CA TYR A 91 -10.62 -2.54 -8.65
C TYR A 91 -10.41 -4.05 -8.80
N GLY A 92 -11.46 -4.85 -8.62
CA GLY A 92 -11.37 -6.30 -8.77
C GLY A 92 -11.08 -6.73 -10.21
N ASP A 93 -11.51 -5.96 -11.21
CA ASP A 93 -11.21 -6.23 -12.62
C ASP A 93 -9.77 -5.83 -12.95
N MET A 94 -9.30 -4.67 -12.48
CA MET A 94 -7.90 -4.25 -12.60
C MET A 94 -6.93 -5.25 -11.93
N GLU A 95 -7.23 -5.72 -10.72
CA GLU A 95 -6.40 -6.71 -10.02
C GLU A 95 -6.28 -8.03 -10.81
N ARG A 96 -7.32 -8.42 -11.56
CA ARG A 96 -7.26 -9.61 -12.41
C ARG A 96 -6.45 -9.39 -13.66
N GLU A 97 -6.58 -8.24 -14.31
CA GLU A 97 -5.77 -7.88 -15.46
C GLU A 97 -4.28 -7.93 -15.09
N TRP A 98 -3.93 -7.41 -13.92
CA TRP A 98 -2.55 -7.48 -13.40
C TRP A 98 -2.12 -8.93 -13.17
N ALA A 99 -2.97 -9.75 -12.57
CA ALA A 99 -2.67 -11.15 -12.33
C ALA A 99 -2.47 -11.92 -13.64
N ASP A 100 -3.27 -11.65 -14.67
CA ASP A 100 -3.16 -12.29 -15.98
C ASP A 100 -1.90 -11.83 -16.73
N ALA A 101 -1.53 -10.54 -16.64
CA ALA A 101 -0.27 -10.05 -17.18
C ALA A 101 0.93 -10.76 -16.55
N ILE A 102 0.94 -10.91 -15.22
CA ILE A 102 2.00 -11.63 -14.50
C ILE A 102 2.05 -13.11 -14.92
N ARG A 103 0.89 -13.79 -15.05
CA ARG A 103 0.83 -15.18 -15.55
C ARG A 103 1.41 -15.34 -16.95
N GLN A 104 1.34 -14.29 -17.77
CA GLN A 104 1.93 -14.25 -19.11
C GLN A 104 3.43 -13.90 -19.13
N GLY A 105 4.07 -13.83 -17.96
CA GLY A 105 5.49 -13.48 -17.82
C GLY A 105 5.78 -11.98 -17.98
N LYS A 106 4.76 -11.12 -17.93
CA LYS A 106 4.93 -9.66 -17.93
C LYS A 106 5.09 -9.16 -16.49
N SER A 107 5.52 -7.90 -16.36
CA SER A 107 5.48 -7.17 -15.10
C SER A 107 4.48 -6.02 -15.15
N VAL A 108 3.93 -5.67 -14.00
CA VAL A 108 3.03 -4.53 -13.80
C VAL A 108 3.70 -3.51 -12.89
N GLU A 109 3.82 -2.27 -13.34
CA GLU A 109 4.26 -1.16 -12.49
C GLU A 109 3.04 -0.50 -11.86
N VAL A 110 3.01 -0.46 -10.54
CA VAL A 110 1.89 0.09 -9.77
C VAL A 110 2.38 1.32 -9.03
N SER A 111 1.59 2.39 -9.10
CA SER A 111 1.74 3.58 -8.30
C SER A 111 0.37 4.01 -7.79
N VAL A 112 0.23 4.14 -6.47
CA VAL A 112 -0.98 4.61 -5.81
C VAL A 112 -0.64 5.89 -5.05
N LYS A 113 -1.44 6.92 -5.29
CA LYS A 113 -1.40 8.19 -4.55
C LYS A 113 -2.64 8.27 -3.66
N VAL A 114 -2.44 8.69 -2.43
CA VAL A 114 -3.49 8.76 -1.42
C VAL A 114 -3.60 10.19 -0.94
N ASN A 115 -4.78 10.79 -1.14
CA ASN A 115 -5.03 12.16 -0.70
C ASN A 115 -5.71 12.15 0.66
N TYR A 116 -5.29 13.06 1.54
CA TYR A 116 -5.86 13.24 2.87
C TYR A 116 -6.23 14.70 3.09
N ASP A 117 -7.33 14.92 3.82
CA ASP A 117 -7.74 16.27 4.23
C ASP A 117 -7.30 16.53 5.68
N GLY A 118 -6.56 17.62 5.88
CA GLY A 118 -6.07 18.03 7.20
C GLY A 118 -5.32 16.92 7.93
N ALA A 119 -5.67 16.68 9.19
CA ALA A 119 -5.09 15.66 10.04
C ALA A 119 -5.85 14.31 10.04
N SER A 120 -6.78 14.12 9.10
CA SER A 120 -7.56 12.87 9.01
C SER A 120 -6.65 11.66 8.78
N LEU A 121 -6.82 10.58 9.55
CA LEU A 121 -6.16 9.31 9.24
C LEU A 121 -6.83 8.57 8.07
N ARG A 122 -7.96 9.09 7.56
CA ARG A 122 -8.72 8.52 6.44
C ARG A 122 -8.50 9.31 5.15
N PRO A 123 -8.24 8.63 4.02
CA PRO A 123 -8.14 9.28 2.71
C PRO A 123 -9.44 9.96 2.29
N SER A 124 -9.34 11.02 1.50
CA SER A 124 -10.48 11.79 0.98
C SER A 124 -10.79 11.52 -0.49
N SER A 125 -9.80 11.14 -1.31
CA SER A 125 -9.97 10.74 -2.72
C SER A 125 -8.78 9.98 -3.30
#